data_AF-A0A1I8PI78-F1
#
_entry.id   AF-A0A1I8PI78-F1
#
_cell.length_a   1.000
_cell.length_b   1.000
_cell.length_c   1.000
_cell.angle_alpha   90.00
_cell.angle_beta   90.00
_cell.angle_gamma   90.00
#
_symmetry.space_group_name_H-M   'P 1'
#
loop_
_entity.id
_entity.type
_entity.pdbx_description
1 polymer ?
#
loop_
_entity_poly.entity_id
_entity_poly.type
_entity_poly.pdbx_seq_one_letter_code
_entity_poly.pdbx_strand_id
1 'polypeptide(L)'
;MEFMEEELSLTTLQALCRNFFLSTDGTKRQLVLRLKDVPKEELTKMIEVETTKEYDSTVIQKHLTVDGGQSVVHKENLQASENVKNTAKLEGTSKNENADTKVMTTENIPNNNKNQRTPEKEKHKLQHTSNPNEEILSGRFDRRVNNYNNFRSAEFTLEASLKEKEMELLKKENELLKREQELLRKENQMLRSVDCAAEQSAAAGISLSLVSNFISNYDGKTDGTFWVTQLRDIQKTYMLSDNMLRALFATKLIGRAQVWLHSRRNTSDENLDELFQQFCLMFGTKETKLEKQVFEQQQRLKRPKTRNKSH
;
A
#
# COMPACT_ATOMS: atom_id res chain seq x y z
N MET A 1 -48.52 2.86 8.95
CA MET A 1 -47.41 3.28 9.82
C MET A 1 -47.54 2.63 11.18
N GLU A 2 -48.72 2.63 11.81
CA GLU A 2 -49.00 1.83 13.02
C GLU A 2 -48.62 0.35 12.86
N PHE A 3 -48.90 -0.23 11.68
CA PHE A 3 -48.49 -1.58 11.32
C PHE A 3 -46.98 -1.86 11.48
N MET A 4 -46.11 -0.88 11.20
CA MET A 4 -44.65 -1.05 11.33
C MET A 4 -44.18 -0.97 12.79
N GLU A 5 -44.91 -0.26 13.65
CA GLU A 5 -44.55 -0.14 15.06
C GLU A 5 -44.89 -1.38 15.88
N GLU A 6 -45.83 -2.21 15.44
CA GLU A 6 -46.24 -3.41 16.18
C GLU A 6 -45.56 -4.68 15.65
N GLU A 7 -45.48 -4.86 14.32
CA GLU A 7 -45.07 -6.16 13.77
C GLU A 7 -43.56 -6.33 13.57
N LEU A 8 -42.82 -5.26 13.27
CA LEU A 8 -41.40 -5.37 12.95
C LEU A 8 -40.54 -5.35 14.21
N SER A 9 -39.56 -6.24 14.31
CA SER A 9 -38.60 -6.20 15.41
C SER A 9 -37.69 -4.96 15.31
N LEU A 10 -37.07 -4.55 16.43
CA LEU A 10 -36.13 -3.43 16.43
C LEU A 10 -34.94 -3.69 15.49
N THR A 11 -34.47 -4.93 15.44
CA THR A 11 -33.35 -5.36 14.58
C THR A 11 -33.73 -5.28 13.11
N THR A 12 -34.95 -5.68 12.73
CA THR A 12 -35.45 -5.54 11.36
C THR A 12 -35.54 -4.07 10.95
N LEU A 13 -36.03 -3.19 11.84
CA LEU A 13 -36.09 -1.76 11.57
C LEU A 13 -34.70 -1.13 11.40
N GLN A 14 -33.71 -1.54 12.20
CA GLN A 14 -32.33 -1.10 12.03
C GLN A 14 -31.73 -1.58 10.70
N ALA A 15 -31.99 -2.82 10.30
CA ALA A 15 -31.56 -3.36 9.01
C ALA A 15 -32.16 -2.57 7.83
N LEU A 16 -33.46 -2.25 7.90
CA LEU A 16 -34.13 -1.40 6.92
C LEU A 16 -33.49 -0.01 6.86
N CYS A 17 -33.27 0.65 8.00
CA CYS A 17 -32.59 1.95 8.02
C CYS A 17 -31.20 1.89 7.39
N ARG A 18 -30.43 0.82 7.64
CA ARG A 18 -29.11 0.62 7.04
C ARG A 18 -29.19 0.50 5.51
N ASN A 19 -30.18 -0.22 4.97
CA ASN A 19 -30.36 -0.40 3.52
C ASN A 19 -30.71 0.91 2.81
N PHE A 20 -31.37 1.84 3.50
CA PHE A 20 -31.67 3.19 2.98
C PHE A 20 -30.63 4.25 3.36
N PHE A 21 -29.47 3.85 3.89
CA PHE A 21 -28.41 4.77 4.35
C PHE A 21 -28.88 5.78 5.42
N LEU A 22 -29.89 5.41 6.21
CA LEU A 22 -30.40 6.20 7.32
C LEU A 22 -29.69 5.79 8.61
N SER A 23 -29.64 6.71 9.59
CA SER A 23 -29.11 6.41 10.92
C SER A 23 -29.88 5.25 11.57
N THR A 24 -29.14 4.27 12.09
CA THR A 24 -29.67 3.09 12.80
C THR A 24 -29.86 3.30 14.29
N ASP A 25 -29.47 4.48 14.81
CA ASP A 25 -29.47 4.77 16.24
C ASP A 25 -30.80 5.37 16.67
N GLY A 26 -31.39 4.82 17.72
CA GLY A 26 -32.61 5.37 18.32
C GLY A 26 -33.62 4.33 18.76
N THR A 27 -34.75 4.84 19.24
CA THR A 27 -35.90 4.01 19.62
C THR A 27 -36.70 3.55 18.40
N LYS A 28 -37.52 2.51 18.56
CA LYS A 28 -38.39 1.96 17.50
C LYS A 28 -39.17 3.06 16.76
N ARG A 29 -39.76 4.01 17.50
CA ARG A 29 -40.50 5.16 16.96
C ARG A 29 -39.63 6.10 16.12
N GLN A 30 -38.40 6.35 16.56
CA GLN A 30 -37.46 7.21 15.82
C GLN A 30 -37.08 6.57 14.48
N LEU A 31 -36.86 5.26 14.45
CA LEU A 31 -36.57 4.52 13.22
C LEU A 31 -37.78 4.53 12.26
N VAL A 32 -39.00 4.30 12.78
CA VAL A 32 -40.23 4.35 11.98
C VAL A 32 -40.47 5.75 11.40
N LEU A 33 -40.22 6.81 12.16
CA LEU A 33 -40.33 8.19 11.66
C LEU A 33 -39.37 8.48 10.50
N ARG A 34 -38.15 7.93 10.51
CA ARG A 34 -37.19 8.10 9.42
C ARG A 34 -37.61 7.35 8.16
N LEU A 35 -38.23 6.18 8.34
CA LEU A 35 -38.74 5.37 7.24
C LEU A 35 -40.06 5.91 6.65
N LYS A 36 -40.64 6.97 7.25
CA LYS A 36 -41.89 7.58 6.78
C LYS A 36 -41.76 8.20 5.38
N ASP A 37 -40.57 8.70 5.05
CA ASP A 37 -40.30 9.37 3.77
C ASP A 37 -39.92 8.38 2.65
N VAL A 38 -39.77 7.09 2.98
CA VAL A 38 -39.46 6.03 2.00
C VAL A 38 -40.73 5.58 1.27
N PRO A 39 -40.72 5.42 -0.06
CA PRO A 39 -41.86 4.91 -0.82
C PRO A 39 -42.30 3.54 -0.29
N LYS A 40 -43.62 3.35 -0.10
CA LYS A 40 -44.18 2.11 0.46
C LYS A 40 -43.79 0.87 -0.36
N GLU A 41 -43.71 1.01 -1.68
CA GLU A 41 -43.38 -0.07 -2.62
C GLU A 41 -41.96 -0.61 -2.41
N GLU A 42 -41.00 0.27 -2.13
CA GLU A 42 -39.61 -0.13 -1.85
C GLU A 42 -39.49 -0.78 -0.47
N LEU A 43 -40.25 -0.25 0.49
CA LEU A 43 -40.26 -0.74 1.86
C LEU A 43 -40.86 -2.14 1.95
N THR A 44 -41.94 -2.44 1.23
CA THR A 44 -42.53 -3.79 1.16
C THR A 44 -41.56 -4.81 0.56
N LYS A 45 -40.90 -4.48 -0.56
CA LYS A 45 -39.89 -5.37 -1.18
C LYS A 45 -38.73 -5.68 -0.23
N MET A 46 -38.27 -4.69 0.52
CA MET A 46 -37.17 -4.87 1.48
C MET A 46 -37.59 -5.71 2.70
N ILE A 47 -38.83 -5.56 3.18
CA ILE A 47 -39.36 -6.39 4.26
C ILE A 47 -39.45 -7.86 3.85
N GLU A 48 -39.90 -8.14 2.62
CA GLU A 48 -39.93 -9.52 2.08
C GLU A 48 -38.52 -10.13 2.03
N VAL A 49 -37.52 -9.36 1.57
CA VAL A 49 -36.13 -9.83 1.54
C VAL A 49 -35.60 -10.11 2.95
N GLU A 50 -35.88 -9.25 3.93
CA GLU A 50 -35.31 -9.43 5.28
C GLU A 50 -36.01 -10.54 6.07
N THR A 51 -37.31 -10.73 5.87
CA THR A 51 -38.06 -11.84 6.49
C THR A 51 -37.66 -13.22 5.95
N THR A 52 -37.25 -13.31 4.68
CA THR A 52 -36.72 -14.58 4.13
C THR A 52 -35.37 -14.98 4.74
N LYS A 53 -34.50 -14.03 5.09
CA LYS A 53 -33.20 -14.31 5.72
C LYS A 53 -33.32 -14.84 7.16
N GLU A 54 -34.33 -14.36 7.89
CA GLU A 54 -34.58 -14.78 9.26
C GLU A 54 -35.13 -16.22 9.34
N TYR A 55 -35.85 -16.65 8.30
CA TYR A 55 -36.31 -18.03 8.16
C TYR A 55 -35.15 -19.02 7.93
N ASP A 56 -34.17 -18.68 7.07
CA ASP A 56 -33.02 -19.56 6.83
C ASP A 56 -32.11 -19.69 8.07
N SER A 57 -31.95 -18.63 8.85
CA SER A 57 -31.14 -18.65 10.07
C SER A 57 -31.77 -19.51 11.18
N THR A 58 -33.11 -19.56 11.26
CA THR A 58 -33.83 -20.37 12.26
C THR A 58 -33.94 -21.84 11.88
N VAL A 59 -33.95 -22.18 10.58
CA VAL A 59 -33.90 -23.56 10.09
C VAL A 59 -32.53 -24.20 10.37
N ILE A 60 -31.44 -23.42 10.26
CA ILE A 60 -30.08 -23.92 10.55
C ILE A 60 -29.89 -24.18 12.05
N GLN A 61 -30.44 -23.35 12.94
CA GLN A 61 -30.34 -23.59 14.40
C GLN A 61 -31.17 -24.78 14.90
N LYS A 62 -32.32 -25.09 14.27
CA LYS A 62 -33.12 -26.27 14.63
C LYS A 62 -32.53 -27.60 14.18
N HIS A 63 -31.66 -27.61 13.16
CA HIS A 63 -30.96 -28.83 12.75
C HIS A 63 -29.68 -29.15 13.55
N LEU A 64 -29.23 -28.24 14.43
CA LEU A 64 -28.03 -28.44 15.27
C LEU A 64 -28.34 -28.93 16.69
N THR A 65 -29.59 -29.24 17.04
CA THR A 65 -30.00 -29.67 18.39
C THR A 65 -30.60 -31.08 18.45
N VAL A 66 -30.29 -31.93 17.47
CA VAL A 66 -30.53 -33.37 17.56
C VAL A 66 -29.19 -34.10 17.47
N ASP A 67 -28.38 -34.01 18.53
CA ASP A 67 -27.76 -35.22 19.08
C ASP A 67 -27.34 -34.99 20.53
N GLY A 68 -27.59 -36.00 21.36
CA GLY A 68 -27.44 -35.94 22.80
C GLY A 68 -25.98 -35.95 23.24
N GLY A 69 -25.66 -35.14 24.24
CA GLY A 69 -24.35 -35.16 24.89
C GLY A 69 -24.27 -34.19 26.04
N GLN A 70 -24.55 -34.68 27.25
CA GLN A 70 -24.31 -33.96 28.50
C GLN A 70 -22.84 -33.54 28.59
N SER A 71 -22.56 -32.26 28.82
CA SER A 71 -21.31 -31.87 29.46
C SER A 71 -21.55 -30.81 30.53
N VAL A 72 -21.11 -31.21 31.71
CA VAL A 72 -21.20 -30.61 33.03
C VAL A 72 -20.12 -29.53 33.18
N VAL A 73 -20.54 -28.34 33.65
CA VAL A 73 -19.85 -27.43 34.58
C VAL A 73 -18.42 -26.94 34.23
N HIS A 74 -18.27 -25.62 34.03
CA HIS A 74 -17.61 -24.77 35.03
C HIS A 74 -17.93 -23.29 34.82
N LYS A 75 -18.60 -22.69 35.82
CA LYS A 75 -18.58 -21.26 36.11
C LYS A 75 -17.34 -21.00 36.94
N GLU A 76 -16.54 -20.01 36.57
CA GLU A 76 -15.80 -19.21 37.54
C GLU A 76 -15.59 -17.79 37.03
N ASN A 77 -15.55 -16.90 38.01
CA ASN A 77 -15.86 -15.48 38.01
C ASN A 77 -14.60 -14.79 38.54
N LEU A 78 -14.22 -13.60 38.05
CA LEU A 78 -13.66 -12.52 38.89
C LEU A 78 -13.35 -11.25 38.08
N GLN A 79 -13.78 -10.14 38.66
CA GLN A 79 -13.60 -8.75 38.26
C GLN A 79 -12.28 -8.15 38.80
N ALA A 80 -11.95 -6.98 38.24
CA ALA A 80 -11.35 -5.77 38.87
C ALA A 80 -9.81 -5.58 38.93
N SER A 81 -9.33 -4.52 38.24
CA SER A 81 -8.75 -3.27 38.81
C SER A 81 -8.30 -2.36 37.64
N GLU A 82 -8.79 -1.13 37.47
CA GLU A 82 -8.46 0.16 38.12
C GLU A 82 -7.00 0.65 38.02
N ASN A 83 -6.84 1.72 37.22
CA ASN A 83 -6.06 2.97 37.42
C ASN A 83 -4.66 2.95 38.06
N VAL A 84 -3.66 3.46 37.33
CA VAL A 84 -2.68 4.47 37.84
C VAL A 84 -2.19 5.37 36.68
N LYS A 85 -2.38 6.68 36.83
CA LYS A 85 -1.65 7.77 36.16
C LYS A 85 -0.33 8.05 36.90
N ASN A 86 0.74 8.44 36.18
CA ASN A 86 1.70 9.52 36.52
C ASN A 86 2.93 9.45 35.57
N THR A 87 3.11 10.42 34.66
CA THR A 87 3.94 11.66 34.73
C THR A 87 5.47 11.47 34.77
N ALA A 88 6.15 11.85 33.69
CA ALA A 88 7.44 12.58 33.59
C ALA A 88 7.79 12.68 32.08
N LYS A 89 7.67 13.81 31.37
CA LYS A 89 8.50 15.04 31.38
C LYS A 89 10.00 14.75 31.34
N LEU A 90 10.55 14.72 30.12
CA LEU A 90 11.97 14.98 29.85
C LEU A 90 12.09 15.63 28.47
N GLU A 91 12.50 16.90 28.51
CA GLU A 91 13.00 17.68 27.38
C GLU A 91 14.31 17.08 26.87
N GLY A 92 14.53 17.12 25.57
CA GLY A 92 15.76 16.63 24.96
C GLY A 92 15.81 16.95 23.47
N THR A 93 16.28 18.15 23.18
CA THR A 93 16.70 18.64 21.86
C THR A 93 17.54 17.62 21.09
N SER A 94 17.25 17.41 19.81
CA SER A 94 18.22 16.83 18.86
C SER A 94 18.19 17.62 17.55
N LYS A 95 19.23 18.44 17.40
CA LYS A 95 19.77 18.89 16.12
C LYS A 95 20.37 17.67 15.45
N ASN A 96 20.10 17.45 14.17
CA ASN A 96 20.85 16.50 13.37
C ASN A 96 21.62 17.28 12.30
N GLU A 97 22.93 17.36 12.51
CA GLU A 97 23.89 17.92 11.57
C GLU A 97 24.25 16.87 10.52
N ASN A 98 24.33 17.32 9.28
CA ASN A 98 24.94 16.60 8.16
C ASN A 98 26.40 16.31 8.48
N ALA A 99 26.85 15.08 8.22
CA ALA A 99 28.25 14.79 7.97
C ALA A 99 28.39 13.69 6.90
N ASP A 100 29.09 14.09 5.85
CA ASP A 100 29.65 13.29 4.78
C ASP A 100 30.32 12.00 5.28
N THR A 101 30.16 10.90 4.55
CA THR A 101 31.10 9.79 4.64
C THR A 101 31.61 9.40 3.26
N LYS A 102 32.93 9.48 3.19
CA LYS A 102 33.80 9.49 2.03
C LYS A 102 34.31 8.07 1.75
N VAL A 103 34.24 7.73 0.46
CA VAL A 103 34.98 6.74 -0.33
C VAL A 103 36.33 6.27 0.27
N MET A 104 36.53 4.95 0.36
CA MET A 104 37.80 4.19 0.18
C MET A 104 37.43 2.68 0.08
N THR A 105 37.51 2.01 -1.08
CA THR A 105 38.66 1.31 -1.73
C THR A 105 39.53 0.42 -0.82
N THR A 106 39.37 -0.90 -0.97
CA THR A 106 40.36 -2.00 -0.99
C THR A 106 39.57 -3.30 -1.29
N GLU A 107 40.02 -4.38 -1.91
CA GLU A 107 41.23 -4.75 -2.64
C GLU A 107 40.88 -6.01 -3.47
N ASN A 108 41.53 -6.13 -4.64
CA ASN A 108 41.39 -7.21 -5.61
C ASN A 108 42.11 -8.50 -5.15
N ILE A 109 41.48 -9.67 -5.38
CA ILE A 109 42.19 -10.96 -5.49
C ILE A 109 41.84 -11.58 -6.85
N PRO A 110 42.82 -11.86 -7.73
CA PRO A 110 42.56 -12.50 -9.02
C PRO A 110 42.59 -14.03 -8.90
N ASN A 111 41.55 -14.67 -9.44
CA ASN A 111 41.49 -16.12 -9.57
C ASN A 111 42.00 -16.53 -10.96
N ASN A 112 43.19 -17.13 -10.99
CA ASN A 112 43.85 -17.66 -12.18
C ASN A 112 43.92 -19.19 -12.05
N ASN A 113 43.28 -19.92 -12.97
CA ASN A 113 43.81 -21.22 -13.44
C ASN A 113 43.02 -21.75 -14.63
N LYS A 114 43.57 -21.51 -15.83
CA LYS A 114 43.38 -22.35 -17.02
C LYS A 114 44.53 -23.35 -17.03
N ASN A 115 44.25 -24.65 -16.90
CA ASN A 115 45.20 -25.71 -17.26
C ASN A 115 44.60 -26.57 -18.38
N GLN A 116 45.10 -26.33 -19.60
CA GLN A 116 45.14 -27.29 -20.69
C GLN A 116 46.57 -27.82 -20.78
N ARG A 117 46.77 -29.14 -20.75
CA ARG A 117 47.52 -29.93 -21.76
C ARG A 117 47.96 -31.30 -21.21
N THR A 118 47.79 -32.26 -22.13
CA THR A 118 48.29 -33.63 -22.26
C THR A 118 49.81 -33.78 -22.03
N PRO A 119 50.35 -35.00 -21.80
CA PRO A 119 50.78 -35.89 -22.91
C PRO A 119 50.45 -37.38 -22.63
N GLU A 120 50.06 -38.19 -23.61
CA GLU A 120 50.83 -38.78 -24.72
C GLU A 120 52.03 -39.67 -24.31
N LYS A 121 51.75 -40.97 -24.47
CA LYS A 121 52.57 -42.18 -24.62
C LYS A 121 54.06 -42.00 -24.93
N GLU A 122 54.91 -42.72 -24.21
CA GLU A 122 56.10 -43.35 -24.80
C GLU A 122 56.50 -44.66 -24.11
N LYS A 123 56.99 -45.59 -24.94
CA LYS A 123 57.22 -47.00 -24.69
C LYS A 123 58.64 -47.21 -24.17
N HIS A 124 58.86 -48.02 -23.13
CA HIS A 124 60.12 -48.75 -22.98
C HIS A 124 59.94 -50.18 -22.45
N LYS A 125 60.22 -51.08 -23.38
CA LYS A 125 60.71 -52.46 -23.37
C LYS A 125 61.37 -52.93 -22.05
N LEU A 126 60.80 -53.96 -21.43
CA LEU A 126 61.48 -54.85 -20.48
C LEU A 126 61.30 -56.30 -20.95
N GLN A 127 62.43 -56.93 -21.24
CA GLN A 127 62.54 -58.37 -21.51
C GLN A 127 62.59 -59.08 -20.17
N HIS A 128 61.69 -60.04 -19.93
CA HIS A 128 61.89 -61.07 -18.92
C HIS A 128 61.62 -62.43 -19.54
N THR A 129 62.57 -63.31 -19.24
CA THR A 129 62.76 -64.66 -19.74
C THR A 129 61.77 -65.63 -19.12
N SER A 130 61.42 -66.62 -19.93
CA SER A 130 60.58 -67.78 -19.73
C SER A 130 60.73 -68.50 -18.37
N ASN A 131 59.59 -68.91 -17.81
CA ASN A 131 59.49 -70.17 -17.04
C ASN A 131 58.09 -70.79 -17.26
N PRO A 132 57.94 -71.93 -17.97
CA PRO A 132 56.63 -72.39 -18.47
C PRO A 132 55.92 -73.43 -17.58
N ASN A 133 56.16 -73.48 -16.26
CA ASN A 133 55.60 -74.56 -15.40
C ASN A 133 54.73 -74.10 -14.21
N GLU A 134 54.20 -72.87 -14.17
CA GLU A 134 53.27 -72.42 -13.11
C GLU A 134 51.87 -71.98 -13.58
N GLU A 135 51.50 -72.24 -14.83
CA GLU A 135 50.28 -71.66 -15.44
C GLU A 135 48.94 -72.36 -15.12
N ILE A 136 48.92 -73.42 -14.31
CA ILE A 136 47.66 -74.19 -14.10
C ILE A 136 46.97 -73.84 -12.75
N LEU A 137 47.64 -73.12 -11.85
CA LEU A 137 47.06 -72.73 -10.54
C LEU A 137 46.80 -71.23 -10.34
N SER A 138 47.40 -70.33 -11.14
CA SER A 138 47.20 -68.87 -11.02
C SER A 138 45.90 -68.37 -11.68
N GLY A 139 45.43 -69.01 -12.76
CA GLY A 139 44.26 -68.56 -13.53
C GLY A 139 42.90 -68.63 -12.80
N ARG A 140 42.81 -69.31 -11.64
CA ARG A 140 41.62 -69.32 -10.77
C ARG A 140 41.64 -68.24 -9.68
N PHE A 141 42.80 -67.67 -9.37
CA PHE A 141 42.92 -66.63 -8.33
C PHE A 141 42.73 -65.23 -8.93
N ASP A 142 43.29 -64.96 -10.11
CA ASP A 142 43.18 -63.65 -10.78
C ASP A 142 41.75 -63.30 -11.23
N ARG A 143 40.95 -64.31 -11.58
CA ARG A 143 39.53 -64.10 -11.92
C ARG A 143 38.69 -63.64 -10.72
N ARG A 144 39.12 -63.95 -9.49
CA ARG A 144 38.43 -63.56 -8.25
C ARG A 144 38.81 -62.13 -7.83
N VAL A 145 40.07 -61.73 -8.04
CA VAL A 145 40.57 -60.37 -7.72
C VAL A 145 40.03 -59.34 -8.72
N ASN A 146 39.94 -59.66 -10.01
CA ASN A 146 39.33 -58.76 -11.00
C ASN A 146 37.84 -58.51 -10.77
N ASN A 147 37.10 -59.47 -10.20
CA ASN A 147 35.68 -59.31 -9.91
C ASN A 147 35.45 -58.37 -8.71
N TYR A 148 36.36 -58.38 -7.71
CA TYR A 148 36.32 -57.44 -6.57
C TYR A 148 36.66 -56.01 -6.97
N ASN A 149 37.60 -55.81 -7.90
CA ASN A 149 37.95 -54.47 -8.40
C ASN A 149 36.83 -53.87 -9.25
N ASN A 150 36.12 -54.68 -10.06
CA ASN A 150 34.94 -54.22 -10.80
C ASN A 150 33.77 -53.86 -9.88
N PHE A 151 33.53 -54.63 -8.82
CA PHE A 151 32.46 -54.32 -7.86
C PHE A 151 32.74 -53.03 -7.08
N ARG A 152 33.97 -52.85 -6.60
CA ARG A 152 34.41 -51.62 -5.89
C ARG A 152 34.40 -50.39 -6.80
N SER A 153 34.68 -50.57 -8.10
CA SER A 153 34.62 -49.49 -9.09
C SER A 153 33.17 -49.09 -9.39
N ALA A 154 32.25 -50.05 -9.50
CA ALA A 154 30.83 -49.78 -9.67
C ALA A 154 30.22 -49.04 -8.45
N GLU A 155 30.62 -49.41 -7.23
CA GLU A 155 30.18 -48.75 -6.00
C GLU A 155 30.65 -47.30 -5.93
N PHE A 156 31.90 -47.03 -6.32
CA PHE A 156 32.44 -45.67 -6.42
C PHE A 156 31.71 -44.82 -7.47
N THR A 157 31.33 -45.41 -8.61
CA THR A 157 30.54 -44.68 -9.63
C THR A 157 29.12 -44.37 -9.17
N LEU A 158 28.51 -45.23 -8.35
CA LEU A 158 27.18 -45.00 -7.80
C LEU A 158 27.21 -43.88 -6.75
N GLU A 159 28.22 -43.88 -5.87
CA GLU A 159 28.40 -42.85 -4.84
C GLU A 159 28.68 -41.47 -5.46
N ALA A 160 29.48 -41.42 -6.54
CA ALA A 160 29.69 -40.19 -7.30
C ALA A 160 28.40 -39.69 -7.95
N SER A 161 27.60 -40.59 -8.55
CA SER A 161 26.31 -40.23 -9.16
C SER A 161 25.28 -39.75 -8.13
N LEU A 162 25.27 -40.32 -6.93
CA LEU A 162 24.42 -39.88 -5.82
C LEU A 162 24.81 -38.47 -5.35
N LYS A 163 26.10 -38.21 -5.13
CA LYS A 163 26.59 -36.88 -4.75
C LYS A 163 26.30 -35.83 -5.81
N GLU A 164 26.37 -36.19 -7.09
CA GLU A 164 25.99 -35.30 -8.19
C GLU A 164 24.50 -34.95 -8.15
N LYS A 165 23.62 -35.94 -7.94
CA LYS A 165 22.18 -35.71 -7.78
C LYS A 165 21.84 -34.86 -6.55
N GLU A 166 22.50 -35.11 -5.42
CA GLU A 166 22.34 -34.28 -4.21
C GLU A 166 22.74 -32.83 -4.47
N MET A 167 23.87 -32.62 -5.16
CA MET A 167 24.31 -31.27 -5.53
C MET A 167 23.33 -30.60 -6.50
N GLU A 168 22.73 -31.35 -7.43
CA GLU A 168 21.71 -30.83 -8.34
C GLU A 168 20.43 -30.43 -7.60
N LEU A 169 19.99 -31.24 -6.62
CA LEU A 169 18.83 -30.92 -5.79
C LEU A 169 19.07 -29.65 -4.96
N LEU A 170 20.23 -29.51 -4.33
CA LEU A 170 20.59 -28.30 -3.59
C LEU A 170 20.65 -27.05 -4.48
N LYS A 171 21.06 -27.19 -5.75
CA LYS A 171 21.01 -26.09 -6.72
C LYS A 171 19.57 -25.69 -7.04
N LYS A 172 18.69 -26.66 -7.28
CA LYS A 172 17.26 -26.41 -7.55
C LYS A 172 16.57 -25.76 -6.36
N GLU A 173 16.86 -26.21 -5.14
CA GLU A 173 16.32 -25.64 -3.91
C GLU A 173 16.76 -24.18 -3.72
N ASN A 174 18.05 -23.87 -3.93
CA ASN A 174 18.55 -22.49 -3.90
C ASN A 174 17.90 -21.60 -4.96
N GLU A 175 17.66 -22.13 -6.15
CA GLU A 175 16.99 -21.39 -7.23
C GLU A 175 15.52 -21.09 -6.88
N LEU A 176 14.85 -22.03 -6.22
CA LEU A 176 13.46 -21.90 -5.78
C LEU A 176 13.34 -20.87 -4.66
N LEU A 177 14.21 -20.93 -3.65
CA LEU A 177 14.30 -19.93 -2.57
C LEU A 177 14.54 -18.52 -3.11
N LYS A 178 15.38 -18.37 -4.14
CA LYS A 178 15.60 -17.07 -4.80
C LYS A 178 14.34 -16.55 -5.49
N ARG A 179 13.59 -17.42 -6.16
CA ARG A 179 12.30 -17.04 -6.78
C ARG A 179 11.27 -16.63 -5.72
N GLU A 180 11.19 -17.33 -4.60
CA GLU A 180 10.30 -16.98 -3.50
C GLU A 180 10.66 -15.62 -2.89
N GLN A 181 11.95 -15.35 -2.64
CA GLN A 181 12.37 -14.03 -2.16
C GLN A 181 12.04 -12.90 -3.15
N GLU A 182 12.18 -13.16 -4.45
CA GLU A 182 11.83 -12.19 -5.50
C GLU A 182 10.32 -11.95 -5.54
N LEU A 183 9.49 -13.00 -5.40
CA LEU A 183 8.03 -12.88 -5.32
C LEU A 183 7.61 -12.09 -4.08
N LEU A 184 8.18 -12.40 -2.91
CA LEU A 184 7.92 -11.66 -1.66
C LEU A 184 8.34 -10.19 -1.74
N ARG A 185 9.43 -9.88 -2.45
CA ARG A 185 9.82 -8.50 -2.72
C ARG A 185 8.83 -7.78 -3.63
N LYS A 186 8.40 -8.42 -4.71
CA LYS A 186 7.40 -7.85 -5.64
C LYS A 186 6.04 -7.68 -4.96
N GLU A 187 5.63 -8.63 -4.15
CA GLU A 187 4.40 -8.54 -3.34
C GLU A 187 4.50 -7.39 -2.33
N ASN A 188 5.59 -7.27 -1.58
CA ASN A 188 5.80 -6.12 -0.69
C ASN A 188 5.82 -4.79 -1.44
N GLN A 189 6.38 -4.74 -2.66
CA GLN A 189 6.36 -3.56 -3.49
C GLN A 189 4.94 -3.21 -3.95
N MET A 190 4.15 -4.22 -4.33
CA MET A 190 2.73 -4.04 -4.67
C MET A 190 1.92 -3.59 -3.47
N LEU A 191 2.07 -4.22 -2.30
CA LEU A 191 1.42 -3.82 -1.06
C LEU A 191 1.75 -2.37 -0.71
N ARG A 192 3.01 -1.96 -0.79
CA ARG A 192 3.40 -0.54 -0.59
C ARG A 192 2.78 0.41 -1.61
N SER A 193 2.62 -0.01 -2.87
CA SER A 193 1.96 0.82 -3.89
C SER A 193 0.44 0.90 -3.68
N VAL A 194 -0.17 -0.17 -3.19
CA VAL A 194 -1.60 -0.24 -2.85
C VAL A 194 -1.87 0.57 -1.60
N ASP A 195 -1.01 0.51 -0.58
CA ASP A 195 -1.11 1.32 0.63
C ASP A 195 -0.97 2.80 0.32
N CYS A 196 -0.11 3.20 -0.62
CA CYS A 196 0.00 4.60 -1.04
C CYS A 196 -1.23 5.09 -1.83
N ALA A 197 -1.91 4.19 -2.56
CA ALA A 197 -3.20 4.48 -3.21
C ALA A 197 -4.39 4.42 -2.24
N ALA A 198 -4.32 3.53 -1.24
CA ALA A 198 -5.33 3.37 -0.20
C ALA A 198 -5.24 4.49 0.85
N GLU A 199 -4.05 5.01 1.17
CA GLU A 199 -3.87 6.22 1.98
C GLU A 199 -4.42 7.46 1.27
N GLN A 200 -4.27 7.55 -0.06
CA GLN A 200 -4.95 8.58 -0.87
C GLN A 200 -6.47 8.43 -0.86
N SER A 201 -7.00 7.21 -0.70
CA SER A 201 -8.44 6.95 -0.59
C SER A 201 -8.98 6.99 0.84
N ALA A 202 -8.15 6.77 1.86
CA ALA A 202 -8.49 6.78 3.28
C ALA A 202 -8.35 8.19 3.89
N ALA A 203 -7.58 9.08 3.26
CA ALA A 203 -7.63 10.52 3.50
C ALA A 203 -9.01 11.15 3.19
N ALA A 204 -9.92 10.40 2.54
CA ALA A 204 -11.31 10.79 2.32
C ALA A 204 -12.16 10.92 3.60
N GLY A 205 -11.60 10.65 4.79
CA GLY A 205 -12.26 10.90 6.08
C GLY A 205 -12.36 12.38 6.46
N ILE A 206 -11.67 13.29 5.77
CA ILE A 206 -11.75 14.73 6.08
C ILE A 206 -13.02 15.29 5.45
N SER A 207 -14.03 15.52 6.29
CA SER A 207 -15.28 16.15 5.87
C SER A 207 -15.02 17.49 5.19
N LEU A 208 -15.63 17.70 4.01
CA LEU A 208 -15.57 18.96 3.28
C LEU A 208 -15.99 20.17 4.15
N SER A 209 -16.88 19.94 5.13
CA SER A 209 -17.29 20.92 6.14
C SER A 209 -16.14 21.40 7.03
N LEU A 210 -15.23 20.51 7.44
CA LEU A 210 -14.07 20.90 8.25
C LEU A 210 -13.11 21.77 7.43
N VAL A 211 -12.82 21.32 6.21
CA VAL A 211 -11.93 22.02 5.27
C VAL A 211 -12.48 23.40 4.92
N SER A 212 -13.80 23.48 4.72
CA SER A 212 -14.52 24.72 4.48
C SER A 212 -14.27 25.77 5.56
N ASN A 213 -14.05 25.39 6.82
CA ASN A 213 -13.80 26.37 7.88
C ASN A 213 -12.41 27.04 7.80
N PHE A 214 -11.45 26.44 7.08
CA PHE A 214 -10.10 27.02 6.93
C PHE A 214 -10.01 28.11 5.86
N ILE A 215 -11.00 28.18 4.95
CA ILE A 215 -11.01 29.18 3.88
C ILE A 215 -12.19 30.13 4.01
N SER A 216 -11.89 31.42 3.93
CA SER A 216 -12.89 32.48 3.88
C SER A 216 -13.63 32.48 2.54
N ASN A 217 -14.90 32.87 2.57
CA ASN A 217 -15.70 33.03 1.36
C ASN A 217 -15.09 34.14 0.49
N TYR A 218 -15.08 33.94 -0.83
CA TYR A 218 -14.54 34.90 -1.77
C TYR A 218 -15.56 35.99 -2.10
N ASP A 219 -15.38 37.17 -1.52
CA ASP A 219 -16.28 38.32 -1.66
C ASP A 219 -15.95 39.25 -2.85
N GLY A 220 -14.88 38.95 -3.59
CA GLY A 220 -14.42 39.77 -4.72
C GLY A 220 -13.60 41.00 -4.32
N LYS A 221 -13.28 41.19 -3.03
CA LYS A 221 -12.40 42.27 -2.57
C LYS A 221 -10.95 41.84 -2.48
N THR A 222 -10.72 40.57 -2.15
CA THR A 222 -9.38 39.97 -2.12
C THR A 222 -8.92 39.60 -3.52
N ASP A 223 -7.60 39.57 -3.72
CA ASP A 223 -7.02 39.12 -4.96
C ASP A 223 -7.38 37.66 -5.24
N GLY A 224 -8.03 37.41 -6.38
CA GLY A 224 -8.40 36.05 -6.79
C GLY A 224 -7.21 35.11 -6.88
N THR A 225 -6.02 35.61 -7.23
CA THR A 225 -4.80 34.78 -7.32
C THR A 225 -4.34 34.29 -5.94
N PHE A 226 -4.33 35.18 -4.95
CA PHE A 226 -3.99 34.85 -3.58
C PHE A 226 -4.99 33.86 -2.98
N TRP A 227 -6.28 34.07 -3.25
CA TRP A 227 -7.33 33.18 -2.77
C TRP A 227 -7.24 31.77 -3.38
N VAL A 228 -6.99 31.66 -4.69
CA VAL A 228 -6.74 30.37 -5.35
C VAL A 228 -5.48 29.68 -4.80
N THR A 229 -4.43 30.45 -4.48
CA THR A 229 -3.21 29.90 -3.89
C THR A 229 -3.50 29.25 -2.54
N GLN A 230 -4.26 29.92 -1.66
CA GLN A 230 -4.69 29.33 -0.38
C GLN A 230 -5.50 28.05 -0.59
N LEU A 231 -6.39 28.04 -1.58
CA LEU A 231 -7.19 26.86 -1.92
C LEU A 231 -6.28 25.68 -2.35
N ARG A 232 -5.22 25.93 -3.12
CA ARG A 232 -4.21 24.93 -3.52
C ARG A 232 -3.35 24.45 -2.36
N ASP A 233 -3.02 25.32 -1.41
CA ASP A 233 -2.27 24.93 -0.22
C ASP A 233 -3.10 24.00 0.67
N ILE A 234 -4.39 24.29 0.82
CA ILE A 234 -5.36 23.41 1.50
C ILE A 234 -5.49 22.07 0.76
N GLN A 235 -5.58 22.08 -0.57
CA GLN A 235 -5.60 20.84 -1.37
C GLN A 235 -4.40 19.95 -1.06
N LYS A 236 -3.19 20.52 -1.06
CA LYS A 236 -1.95 19.78 -0.79
C LYS A 236 -1.89 19.28 0.65
N THR A 237 -2.30 20.10 1.61
CA THR A 237 -2.25 19.80 3.04
C THR A 237 -3.21 18.67 3.42
N TYR A 238 -4.40 18.65 2.83
CA TYR A 238 -5.46 17.69 3.15
C TYR A 238 -5.71 16.65 2.05
N MET A 239 -4.82 16.58 1.06
CA MET A 239 -4.88 15.65 -0.07
C MET A 239 -6.26 15.61 -0.75
N LEU A 240 -6.87 16.78 -0.96
CA LEU A 240 -8.23 16.86 -1.51
C LEU A 240 -8.24 16.41 -2.98
N SER A 241 -9.19 15.53 -3.32
CA SER A 241 -9.46 15.20 -4.71
C SER A 241 -9.91 16.44 -5.50
N ASP A 242 -9.67 16.45 -6.80
CA ASP A 242 -10.09 17.56 -7.66
C ASP A 242 -11.60 17.80 -7.63
N ASN A 243 -12.40 16.74 -7.45
CA ASN A 243 -13.85 16.83 -7.29
C ASN A 243 -14.24 17.55 -5.99
N MET A 244 -13.58 17.21 -4.88
CA MET A 244 -13.80 17.89 -3.60
C MET A 244 -13.34 19.35 -3.66
N LEU A 245 -12.20 19.61 -4.30
CA LEU A 245 -11.69 20.95 -4.46
C LEU A 245 -12.60 21.81 -5.33
N ARG A 246 -13.19 21.24 -6.37
CA ARG A 246 -14.20 21.89 -7.21
C ARG A 246 -15.48 22.21 -6.43
N ALA A 247 -15.95 21.27 -5.61
CA ALA A 247 -17.09 21.50 -4.73
C ALA A 247 -16.79 22.61 -3.70
N LEU A 248 -15.59 22.60 -3.10
CA LEU A 248 -15.13 23.64 -2.18
C LEU A 248 -15.08 25.00 -2.88
N PHE A 249 -14.51 25.05 -4.08
CA PHE A 249 -14.46 26.26 -4.89
C PHE A 249 -15.86 26.80 -5.15
N ALA A 250 -16.79 25.98 -5.67
CA ALA A 250 -18.15 26.40 -5.98
C ALA A 250 -18.94 26.91 -4.76
N THR A 251 -18.78 26.26 -3.61
CA THR A 251 -19.47 26.64 -2.36
C THR A 251 -18.92 27.89 -1.69
N LYS A 252 -17.66 28.25 -1.96
CA LYS A 252 -16.98 29.38 -1.33
C LYS A 252 -17.04 30.69 -2.12
N LEU A 253 -17.43 30.62 -3.39
CA LEU A 253 -17.68 31.83 -4.16
C LEU A 253 -19.01 32.46 -3.75
N ILE A 254 -19.02 33.78 -3.59
CA ILE A 254 -20.25 34.54 -3.37
C ILE A 254 -20.38 35.67 -4.39
N GLY A 255 -21.60 36.15 -4.60
CA GLY A 255 -21.89 37.31 -5.43
C GLY A 255 -21.46 37.15 -6.90
N ARG A 256 -20.72 38.13 -7.43
CA ARG A 256 -20.35 38.17 -8.86
C ARG A 256 -19.48 36.97 -9.30
N ALA A 257 -18.62 36.47 -8.41
CA ALA A 257 -17.79 35.32 -8.70
C ALA A 257 -18.60 34.03 -8.84
N GLN A 258 -19.63 33.87 -8.01
CA GLN A 258 -20.55 32.73 -8.08
C GLN A 258 -21.40 32.79 -9.36
N VAL A 259 -21.92 33.98 -9.71
CA VAL A 259 -22.67 34.18 -10.96
C VAL A 259 -21.80 33.89 -12.18
N TRP A 260 -20.53 34.33 -12.16
CA TRP A 260 -19.56 34.01 -13.21
C TRP A 260 -19.37 32.49 -13.35
N LEU A 261 -19.24 31.77 -12.23
CA LEU A 261 -19.10 30.32 -12.26
C LEU A 261 -20.34 29.66 -12.89
N HIS A 262 -21.54 30.07 -12.50
CA HIS A 262 -22.79 29.51 -13.05
C HIS A 262 -23.07 29.91 -14.51
N SER A 263 -22.48 31.00 -15.01
CA SER A 263 -22.60 31.37 -16.43
C SER A 263 -21.84 30.43 -17.37
N ARG A 264 -20.90 29.62 -16.85
CA ARG A 264 -20.13 28.64 -17.61
C ARG A 264 -20.91 27.33 -17.69
N ARG A 265 -21.14 26.84 -18.91
CA ARG A 265 -21.94 25.62 -19.15
C ARG A 265 -21.23 24.30 -18.82
N ASN A 266 -19.90 24.30 -18.69
CA ASN A 266 -19.10 23.07 -18.59
C ASN A 266 -18.24 22.99 -17.31
N THR A 267 -18.70 23.60 -16.21
CA THR A 267 -17.92 23.64 -14.96
C THR A 267 -17.70 22.28 -14.31
N SER A 268 -18.35 21.21 -14.76
CA SER A 268 -18.11 19.84 -14.29
C SER A 268 -16.90 19.19 -14.97
N ASP A 269 -16.71 19.43 -16.27
CA ASP A 269 -15.83 18.62 -17.13
C ASP A 269 -14.52 19.33 -17.51
N GLU A 270 -14.42 20.64 -17.28
CA GLU A 270 -13.20 21.42 -17.53
C GLU A 270 -12.06 21.04 -16.58
N ASN A 271 -10.81 21.10 -17.04
CA ASN A 271 -9.64 20.92 -16.17
C ASN A 271 -9.64 21.98 -15.04
N LEU A 272 -9.39 21.54 -13.80
CA LEU A 272 -9.40 22.41 -12.62
C LEU A 272 -8.33 23.51 -12.69
N ASP A 273 -7.18 23.21 -13.29
CA ASP A 273 -6.12 24.21 -13.51
C ASP A 273 -6.57 25.32 -14.46
N GLU A 274 -7.25 24.96 -15.55
CA GLU A 274 -7.80 25.92 -16.52
C GLU A 274 -8.90 26.76 -15.89
N LEU A 275 -9.75 26.15 -15.06
CA LEU A 275 -10.80 26.86 -14.32
C LEU A 275 -10.19 27.93 -13.40
N PHE A 276 -9.16 27.57 -12.64
CA PHE A 276 -8.48 28.49 -11.73
C PHE A 276 -7.71 29.57 -12.47
N GLN A 277 -7.06 29.24 -13.58
CA GLN A 277 -6.39 30.24 -14.41
C GLN A 277 -7.37 31.29 -14.92
N GLN A 278 -8.52 30.85 -15.46
CA GLN A 278 -9.55 31.78 -15.93
C GLN A 278 -10.16 32.60 -14.79
N PHE A 279 -10.35 31.99 -13.61
CA PHE A 279 -10.79 32.72 -12.43
C PHE A 279 -9.78 33.81 -12.04
N CYS A 280 -8.49 33.49 -11.99
CA CYS A 280 -7.41 34.44 -11.74
C CYS A 280 -7.35 35.56 -12.79
N LEU A 281 -7.64 35.27 -14.06
CA LEU A 281 -7.69 36.31 -15.11
C LEU A 281 -8.85 37.29 -14.92
N MET A 282 -9.98 36.82 -14.38
CA MET A 282 -11.19 37.61 -14.18
C MET A 282 -11.20 38.39 -12.86
N PHE A 283 -10.67 37.78 -11.80
CA PHE A 283 -10.77 38.27 -10.42
C PHE A 283 -9.41 38.51 -9.75
N GLY A 284 -8.32 38.21 -10.44
CA GLY A 284 -6.97 38.55 -9.97
C GLY A 284 -6.70 40.04 -10.07
N THR A 285 -5.85 40.55 -9.18
CA THR A 285 -5.33 41.90 -9.35
C THR A 285 -4.50 41.93 -10.64
N LYS A 286 -5.00 42.67 -11.63
CA LYS A 286 -4.14 43.08 -12.74
C LYS A 286 -3.20 44.10 -12.11
N GLU A 287 -2.01 43.68 -11.67
CA GLU A 287 -0.90 44.62 -11.47
C GLU A 287 -0.89 45.49 -12.73
N THR A 288 -1.34 46.73 -12.59
CA THR A 288 -1.32 47.61 -13.74
C THR A 288 0.16 47.80 -14.07
N LYS A 289 0.53 47.79 -15.35
CA LYS A 289 1.93 48.02 -15.77
C LYS A 289 2.58 49.22 -15.06
N LEU A 290 1.74 50.18 -14.63
CA LEU A 290 2.09 51.34 -13.82
C LEU A 290 2.62 51.00 -12.42
N GLU A 291 2.03 50.05 -11.69
CA GLU A 291 2.50 49.70 -10.34
C GLU A 291 3.89 49.02 -10.37
N LYS A 292 4.12 48.16 -11.36
CA LYS A 292 5.46 47.60 -11.65
C LYS A 292 6.47 48.69 -12.02
N GLN A 293 6.08 49.65 -12.86
CA GLN A 293 6.94 50.78 -13.24
C GLN A 293 7.24 51.74 -12.07
N VAL A 294 6.26 52.00 -11.21
CA VAL A 294 6.44 52.86 -10.02
C VAL A 294 7.36 52.19 -9.02
N PHE A 295 7.21 50.88 -8.79
CA PHE A 295 8.14 50.11 -7.96
C PHE A 295 9.56 50.12 -8.53
N GLU A 296 9.73 49.95 -9.84
CA GLU A 296 11.03 49.99 -10.50
C GLU A 296 11.67 51.39 -10.44
N GLN A 297 10.90 52.47 -10.61
CA GLN A 297 11.39 53.83 -10.41
C GLN A 297 11.83 54.08 -8.96
N GLN A 298 11.05 53.64 -7.97
CA GLN A 298 11.40 53.81 -6.56
C GLN A 298 12.67 53.02 -6.18
N GLN A 299 12.89 51.84 -6.78
CA GLN A 299 14.15 51.11 -6.61
C GLN A 299 15.35 51.78 -7.27
N ARG A 300 15.16 52.48 -8.41
CA ARG A 300 16.23 53.25 -9.07
C ARG A 300 16.65 54.48 -8.27
N LEU A 301 15.74 55.14 -7.55
CA LEU A 301 16.06 56.30 -6.70
C LEU A 301 16.80 55.96 -5.39
N LYS A 302 16.69 54.72 -4.89
CA LYS A 302 17.37 54.27 -3.66
C LYS A 302 18.78 53.73 -3.88
N ARG A 303 19.26 53.63 -5.13
CA ARG A 303 20.63 53.21 -5.41
C ARG A 303 21.60 54.35 -5.03
N PRO A 304 22.50 54.17 -4.05
CA PRO A 304 23.49 55.19 -3.74
C PRO A 304 24.36 55.41 -4.98
N LYS A 305 24.43 56.66 -5.45
CA LYS A 305 25.38 57.06 -6.49
C LYS A 305 26.78 56.85 -5.93
N THR A 306 27.43 55.74 -6.28
CA THR A 306 28.86 55.57 -6.09
C THR A 306 29.56 56.61 -6.95
N ARG A 307 29.85 57.75 -6.32
CA ARG A 307 30.63 58.84 -6.88
C ARG A 307 32.08 58.36 -6.97
N ASN A 308 32.42 57.71 -8.08
CA ASN A 308 33.81 57.53 -8.47
C ASN A 308 34.39 58.91 -8.81
N LYS A 309 35.11 59.50 -7.87
CA LYS A 309 36.16 60.49 -8.17
C LYS A 309 37.41 59.67 -8.48
N SER A 310 37.78 59.55 -9.76
CA SER A 310 39.17 59.27 -10.10
C SER A 310 39.87 60.62 -10.24
N HIS A 311 40.89 60.80 -9.41
CA HIS A 311 42.03 61.65 -9.72
C HIS A 311 42.87 60.98 -10.81
#